data_AF-A0A699ZWZ7-F1
#
_entry.id   AF-A0A699ZWZ7-F1
#
_cell.length_a   1.000
_cell.length_b   1.000
_cell.length_c   1.000
_cell.angle_alpha   90.00
_cell.angle_beta   90.00
_cell.angle_gamma   90.00
#
_symmetry.space_group_name_H-M   'P 1'
#
loop_
_entity.id
_entity.type
_entity.pdbx_description
1 polymer ?
#
loop_
_entity_poly.entity_id
_entity_poly.type
_entity_poly.pdbx_seq_one_letter_code
_entity_poly.pdbx_strand_id
1 'polypeptide(L)'
;MSEEEEDDDKPNISDACREEVYQYKIQRNSNINRNIPLARACKVDADKFCNVTWFFGWKQGQIISCLKDVQKQLSKPCKVQVFKVMLDAAMDVRSDPQLWAACKEDADQVCQGIKPGGGRIQACLRDKRQQLSWSCEEELFRQELESADDIRLSVRLFSKCIPDKRKFCKDIEPGHARTKDCLEEHRDELSGSCREEIDQMIENRVRDFRLDSKLRDACESEISSICNYFRDVDDIDTYDSTIINCLQDFRQEIKNTECSQQVKKYVILASQDIRFDVSLAEACYDDRQRFCSTVQPGSARVIRCLTNQRDKLSPVCRATLFDEEVRFSENIDFQYPMKEACRSELTKFCKDVPHGNARAIRCLQDNKNKKEFGKACKEELMAYEAEISKDYRLNYRLKKNCESDVKKICPNVCSTADGSVCGGKVLRCLTDNIESINAEACRKEVYYYEKMEVENYKNDIILAEACRADVEKLCANVEAGEGRVHKCLRDNRKKLSEKCRAEELLLEE
;
A
#
# COMPACT_ATOMS: atom_id res chain seq x y z
N MET A 1 2.77 -22.70 -34.18
CA MET A 1 2.21 -24.03 -33.90
C MET A 1 2.36 -24.25 -32.42
N SER A 2 1.20 -24.39 -31.78
CA SER A 2 0.94 -24.55 -30.36
C SER A 2 1.39 -25.92 -29.87
N GLU A 3 2.11 -25.97 -28.76
CA GLU A 3 2.24 -27.16 -27.93
C GLU A 3 1.49 -26.88 -26.63
N GLU A 4 0.18 -27.16 -26.67
CA GLU A 4 -0.62 -27.44 -25.48
C GLU A 4 -0.22 -28.84 -25.04
N GLU A 5 0.67 -28.95 -24.05
CA GLU A 5 0.85 -30.20 -23.32
C GLU A 5 -0.42 -30.43 -22.48
N GLU A 6 -1.32 -31.25 -23.01
CA GLU A 6 -2.47 -31.81 -22.30
C GLU A 6 -1.98 -32.59 -21.07
N ASP A 7 -2.35 -32.09 -19.89
CA ASP A 7 -2.12 -32.70 -18.56
C ASP A 7 -3.11 -33.88 -18.35
N ASP A 8 -3.10 -34.84 -19.28
CA ASP A 8 -4.14 -35.88 -19.48
C ASP A 8 -3.93 -37.17 -18.66
N ASP A 9 -2.93 -37.19 -17.76
CA ASP A 9 -2.59 -38.36 -16.93
C ASP A 9 -2.89 -38.17 -15.43
N LYS A 10 -3.81 -37.25 -15.09
CA LYS A 10 -4.33 -37.17 -13.71
C LYS A 10 -5.41 -38.24 -13.52
N PRO A 11 -5.26 -39.15 -12.54
CA PRO A 11 -6.29 -40.15 -12.28
C PRO A 11 -7.63 -39.47 -12.02
N ASN A 12 -8.67 -39.85 -12.77
CA ASN A 12 -10.02 -39.34 -12.60
C ASN A 12 -10.61 -39.92 -11.31
N ILE A 13 -10.36 -39.23 -10.19
CA ILE A 13 -10.90 -39.59 -8.87
C ILE A 13 -12.41 -39.31 -8.88
N SER A 14 -13.24 -40.26 -8.44
CA SER A 14 -14.69 -40.05 -8.35
C SER A 14 -15.06 -39.08 -7.22
N ASP A 15 -16.22 -38.42 -7.32
CA ASP A 15 -16.75 -37.57 -6.24
C ASP A 15 -16.95 -38.38 -4.94
N ALA A 16 -17.35 -39.65 -5.04
CA ALA A 16 -17.49 -40.55 -3.90
C ALA A 16 -16.14 -40.82 -3.20
N CYS A 17 -15.10 -41.12 -3.97
CA CYS A 17 -13.76 -41.35 -3.41
C CYS A 17 -13.20 -40.08 -2.74
N ARG A 18 -13.43 -38.89 -3.33
CA ARG A 18 -13.09 -37.61 -2.70
C ARG A 18 -13.79 -37.44 -1.35
N GLU A 19 -15.10 -37.70 -1.31
CA GLU A 19 -15.87 -37.54 -0.08
C GLU A 19 -15.43 -38.54 1.02
N GLU A 20 -15.14 -39.79 0.69
CA GLU A 20 -14.58 -40.75 1.64
C GLU A 20 -13.25 -40.28 2.23
N VAL A 21 -12.37 -39.71 1.40
CA VAL A 21 -11.10 -39.13 1.87
C VAL A 21 -11.35 -37.94 2.79
N TYR A 22 -12.31 -37.07 2.49
CA TYR A 22 -12.67 -35.96 3.38
C TYR A 22 -13.24 -36.48 4.71
N GLN A 23 -14.15 -37.44 4.69
CA GLN A 23 -14.71 -38.05 5.90
C GLN A 23 -13.63 -38.68 6.78
N TYR A 24 -12.66 -39.37 6.18
CA TYR A 24 -11.50 -39.89 6.91
C TYR A 24 -10.70 -38.77 7.60
N LYS A 25 -10.42 -37.66 6.90
CA LYS A 25 -9.70 -36.51 7.46
C LYS A 25 -10.48 -35.83 8.59
N ILE A 26 -11.79 -35.63 8.42
CA ILE A 26 -12.69 -35.05 9.42
C ILE A 26 -12.64 -35.88 10.71
N GLN A 27 -12.83 -37.20 10.60
CA GLN A 27 -12.81 -38.09 11.76
C GLN A 27 -11.44 -38.14 12.46
N ARG A 28 -10.36 -38.08 11.68
CA ARG A 28 -8.99 -38.07 12.18
C ARG A 28 -8.66 -36.76 12.92
N ASN A 29 -9.15 -35.63 12.42
CA ASN A 29 -8.86 -34.30 12.98
C ASN A 29 -9.78 -33.94 14.17
N SER A 30 -10.80 -34.74 14.48
CA SER A 30 -11.65 -34.52 15.65
C SER A 30 -11.01 -34.98 16.98
N ASN A 31 -9.98 -35.83 16.92
CA ASN A 31 -9.27 -36.32 18.11
C ASN A 31 -7.83 -36.70 17.76
N ILE A 32 -6.86 -36.15 18.50
CA ILE A 32 -5.43 -36.43 18.28
C ILE A 32 -5.11 -37.94 18.27
N ASN A 33 -5.78 -38.74 19.11
CA ASN A 33 -5.54 -40.18 19.19
C ASN A 33 -6.05 -40.95 17.96
N ARG A 34 -6.96 -40.37 17.17
CA ARG A 34 -7.37 -40.91 15.87
C ARG A 34 -6.36 -40.58 14.77
N ASN A 35 -5.53 -39.56 14.99
CA ASN A 35 -4.44 -39.18 14.10
C ASN A 35 -3.11 -39.78 14.57
N ILE A 36 -2.90 -41.07 14.31
CA ILE A 36 -1.69 -41.80 14.77
C ILE A 36 -0.38 -41.07 14.44
N PRO A 37 -0.15 -40.55 13.21
CA PRO A 37 1.06 -39.78 12.91
C PRO A 37 1.23 -38.52 13.78
N LEU A 38 0.14 -37.75 13.98
CA LEU A 38 0.15 -36.56 14.82
C LEU A 38 0.39 -36.91 16.29
N ALA A 39 -0.34 -37.89 16.84
CA ALA A 39 -0.20 -38.31 18.22
C ALA A 39 1.23 -38.77 18.54
N ARG A 40 1.86 -39.54 17.63
CA ARG A 40 3.24 -39.99 17.80
C ARG A 40 4.23 -38.82 17.77
N ALA A 41 4.08 -37.91 16.81
CA ALA A 41 5.00 -36.79 16.64
C ALA A 41 4.86 -35.72 17.74
N CYS A 42 3.63 -35.50 18.23
CA CYS A 42 3.30 -34.43 19.15
C CYS A 42 3.13 -34.88 20.60
N LYS A 43 3.35 -36.15 20.95
CA LYS A 43 3.11 -36.66 22.32
C LYS A 43 3.74 -35.78 23.40
N VAL A 44 5.06 -35.57 23.31
CA VAL A 44 5.82 -34.79 24.30
C VAL A 44 5.39 -33.33 24.31
N ASP A 45 5.14 -32.76 23.13
CA ASP A 45 4.74 -31.36 23.00
C ASP A 45 3.32 -31.13 23.55
N ALA A 46 2.38 -32.03 23.28
CA ALA A 46 1.01 -31.96 23.79
C ALA A 46 0.97 -32.10 25.31
N ASP A 47 1.74 -33.03 25.88
CA ASP A 47 1.86 -33.20 27.33
C ASP A 47 2.48 -31.97 28.01
N LYS A 48 3.41 -31.29 27.32
CA LYS A 48 4.11 -30.11 27.85
C LYS A 48 3.28 -28.84 27.74
N PHE A 49 2.62 -28.60 26.61
CA PHE A 49 1.99 -27.31 26.30
C PHE A 49 0.46 -27.34 26.34
N CYS A 50 -0.17 -28.51 26.16
CA CYS A 50 -1.63 -28.64 25.96
C CYS A 50 -2.35 -29.51 27.00
N ASN A 51 -1.63 -29.98 28.03
CA ASN A 51 -2.16 -30.85 29.09
C ASN A 51 -3.16 -30.13 30.04
N VAL A 52 -3.18 -28.79 30.06
CA VAL A 52 -4.01 -27.97 30.98
C VAL A 52 -5.43 -27.69 30.42
N THR A 53 -5.83 -28.35 29.33
CA THR A 53 -7.13 -28.13 28.68
C THR A 53 -8.36 -28.58 29.51
N TRP A 54 -8.15 -29.16 30.70
CA TRP A 54 -9.20 -29.62 31.62
C TRP A 54 -10.12 -28.51 32.16
N PHE A 55 -9.67 -27.26 32.25
CA PHE A 55 -10.42 -26.17 32.90
C PHE A 55 -11.61 -25.62 32.07
N PHE A 56 -11.69 -25.86 30.76
CA PHE A 56 -12.71 -25.26 29.87
C PHE A 56 -13.73 -26.26 29.28
N GLY A 57 -13.76 -27.49 29.80
CA GLY A 57 -14.62 -28.56 29.27
C GLY A 57 -14.05 -29.22 28.01
N TRP A 58 -14.38 -30.50 27.80
CA TRP A 58 -13.89 -31.30 26.68
C TRP A 58 -14.63 -30.95 25.38
N LYS A 59 -13.95 -30.27 24.45
CA LYS A 59 -14.45 -30.05 23.07
C LYS A 59 -13.70 -30.94 22.07
N GLN A 60 -14.37 -31.35 20.99
CA GLN A 60 -13.71 -32.09 19.90
C GLN A 60 -12.57 -31.24 19.30
N GLY A 61 -11.42 -31.87 19.04
CA GLY A 61 -10.26 -31.20 18.43
C GLY A 61 -9.46 -30.26 19.35
N GLN A 62 -9.76 -30.15 20.65
CA GLN A 62 -9.16 -29.13 21.53
C GLN A 62 -7.63 -29.20 21.66
N ILE A 63 -7.05 -30.40 21.80
CA ILE A 63 -5.59 -30.58 21.83
C ILE A 63 -4.97 -30.15 20.49
N ILE A 64 -5.63 -30.46 19.38
CA ILE A 64 -5.17 -30.10 18.04
C ILE A 64 -5.18 -28.59 17.87
N SER A 65 -6.24 -27.90 18.33
CA SER A 65 -6.31 -26.44 18.35
C SER A 65 -5.17 -25.83 19.15
N CYS A 66 -4.97 -26.29 20.40
CA CYS A 66 -3.86 -25.81 21.23
C CYS A 66 -2.50 -25.99 20.55
N LEU A 67 -2.26 -27.14 19.91
CA LEU A 67 -1.02 -27.38 19.16
C LEU A 67 -0.85 -26.39 17.99
N LYS A 68 -1.93 -25.96 17.33
CA LYS A 68 -1.86 -24.90 16.32
C LYS A 68 -1.46 -23.55 16.96
N ASP A 69 -2.03 -23.21 18.11
CA ASP A 69 -1.77 -21.94 18.79
C ASP A 69 -0.31 -21.84 19.28
N VAL A 70 0.25 -22.93 19.79
CA VAL A 70 1.66 -22.97 20.26
C VAL A 70 2.65 -23.41 19.18
N GLN A 71 2.26 -23.36 17.89
CA GLN A 71 3.05 -23.93 16.78
C GLN A 71 4.52 -23.51 16.82
N LYS A 72 4.83 -22.24 17.12
CA LYS A 72 6.21 -21.72 17.20
C LYS A 72 7.09 -22.48 18.20
N GLN A 73 6.51 -23.02 19.28
CA GLN A 73 7.19 -23.72 20.39
C GLN A 73 7.36 -25.24 20.18
N LEU A 74 6.66 -25.82 19.18
CA LEU A 74 6.65 -27.26 18.94
C LEU A 74 7.97 -27.81 18.37
N SER A 75 8.21 -29.10 18.60
CA SER A 75 9.29 -29.85 17.96
C SER A 75 9.10 -29.91 16.43
N LYS A 76 10.19 -30.04 15.66
CA LYS A 76 10.12 -30.13 14.19
C LYS A 76 9.19 -31.25 13.69
N PRO A 77 9.24 -32.49 14.24
CA PRO A 77 8.33 -33.55 13.83
C PRO A 77 6.86 -33.21 14.09
N CYS A 78 6.56 -32.60 15.23
CA CYS A 78 5.19 -32.18 15.56
C CYS A 78 4.71 -31.05 14.64
N LYS A 79 5.54 -30.01 14.39
CA LYS A 79 5.24 -28.92 13.46
C LYS A 79 4.81 -29.42 12.08
N VAL A 80 5.51 -30.42 11.54
CA VAL A 80 5.18 -31.02 10.24
C VAL A 80 3.79 -31.67 10.25
N GLN A 81 3.40 -32.34 11.32
CA GLN A 81 2.09 -32.99 11.41
C GLN A 81 0.97 -31.99 11.70
N VAL A 82 1.21 -30.99 12.55
CA VAL A 82 0.26 -29.88 12.78
C VAL A 82 -0.01 -29.13 11.48
N PHE A 83 1.03 -28.82 10.71
CA PHE A 83 0.86 -28.17 9.41
C PHE A 83 0.00 -28.99 8.43
N LYS A 84 0.10 -30.33 8.43
CA LYS A 84 -0.77 -31.19 7.61
C LYS A 84 -2.24 -31.09 8.04
N VAL A 85 -2.50 -30.97 9.34
CA VAL A 85 -3.86 -30.76 9.85
C VAL A 85 -4.40 -29.39 9.45
N MET A 86 -3.57 -28.34 9.54
CA MET A 86 -3.92 -27.00 9.04
C MET A 86 -4.23 -27.03 7.53
N LEU A 87 -3.48 -27.80 6.75
CA LEU A 87 -3.73 -27.97 5.32
C LEU A 87 -5.06 -28.69 5.05
N ASP A 88 -5.38 -29.73 5.82
CA ASP A 88 -6.68 -30.42 5.72
C ASP A 88 -7.83 -29.45 6.03
N ALA A 89 -7.70 -28.64 7.09
CA ALA A 89 -8.65 -27.60 7.45
C ALA A 89 -8.79 -26.51 6.37
N ALA A 90 -7.68 -26.07 5.78
CA ALA A 90 -7.67 -25.11 4.68
C ALA A 90 -8.37 -25.64 3.41
N MET A 91 -8.23 -26.94 3.13
CA MET A 91 -8.87 -27.59 1.99
C MET A 91 -10.36 -27.86 2.19
N ASP A 92 -10.78 -28.16 3.42
CA ASP A 92 -12.18 -28.43 3.73
C ASP A 92 -12.51 -27.94 5.13
N VAL A 93 -13.43 -26.97 5.20
CA VAL A 93 -13.95 -26.37 6.45
C VAL A 93 -14.36 -27.43 7.49
N ARG A 94 -14.91 -28.56 7.03
CA ARG A 94 -15.39 -29.66 7.89
C ARG A 94 -14.26 -30.35 8.64
N SER A 95 -13.02 -30.24 8.14
CA SER A 95 -11.82 -30.85 8.75
C SER A 95 -11.27 -30.03 9.91
N ASP A 96 -11.81 -28.83 10.17
CA ASP A 96 -11.62 -28.09 11.42
C ASP A 96 -12.90 -28.22 12.27
N PRO A 97 -12.87 -29.01 13.36
CA PRO A 97 -14.05 -29.25 14.18
C PRO A 97 -14.66 -28.00 14.82
N GLN A 98 -13.85 -27.02 15.20
CA GLN A 98 -14.32 -25.81 15.87
C GLN A 98 -14.98 -24.87 14.87
N LEU A 99 -14.28 -24.63 13.75
CA LEU A 99 -14.81 -23.83 12.65
C LEU A 99 -16.10 -24.42 12.08
N TRP A 100 -16.14 -25.73 11.83
CA TRP A 100 -17.36 -26.35 11.30
C TRP A 100 -18.51 -26.33 12.30
N ALA A 101 -18.25 -26.52 13.59
CA ALA A 101 -19.30 -26.42 14.61
C ALA A 101 -19.92 -25.02 14.65
N ALA A 102 -19.12 -23.97 14.44
CA ALA A 102 -19.60 -22.60 14.40
C ALA A 102 -20.27 -22.21 13.07
N CYS A 103 -19.74 -22.68 11.94
CA CYS A 103 -20.15 -22.23 10.61
C CYS A 103 -21.13 -23.14 9.87
N LYS A 104 -21.48 -24.32 10.40
CA LYS A 104 -22.33 -25.28 9.67
C LYS A 104 -23.67 -24.68 9.26
N GLU A 105 -24.38 -24.05 10.20
CA GLU A 105 -25.71 -23.49 9.92
C GLU A 105 -25.64 -22.36 8.89
N ASP A 106 -24.64 -21.48 9.02
CA ASP A 106 -24.40 -20.39 8.07
C ASP A 106 -24.04 -20.92 6.68
N ALA A 107 -23.20 -21.97 6.60
CA ALA A 107 -22.84 -22.62 5.35
C ALA A 107 -24.08 -23.27 4.68
N ASP A 108 -24.92 -23.93 5.47
CA ASP A 108 -26.15 -24.58 5.01
C ASP A 108 -27.20 -23.55 4.54
N GLN A 109 -27.16 -22.31 5.03
CA GLN A 109 -28.09 -21.24 4.62
C GLN A 109 -27.56 -20.42 3.45
N VAL A 110 -26.29 -20.02 3.50
CA VAL A 110 -25.72 -18.98 2.62
C VAL A 110 -24.88 -19.59 1.49
N CYS A 111 -24.32 -20.78 1.69
CA CYS A 111 -23.41 -21.45 0.74
C CYS A 111 -24.01 -22.73 0.13
N GLN A 112 -25.34 -22.77 0.00
CA GLN A 112 -26.07 -23.91 -0.59
C GLN A 112 -25.58 -24.26 -1.99
N GLY A 113 -25.39 -25.55 -2.25
CA GLY A 113 -24.97 -26.07 -3.55
C GLY A 113 -23.46 -26.01 -3.81
N ILE A 114 -22.67 -25.43 -2.91
CA ILE A 114 -21.20 -25.44 -3.03
C ILE A 114 -20.65 -26.81 -2.61
N LYS A 115 -19.99 -27.48 -3.55
CA LYS A 115 -19.34 -28.76 -3.27
C LYS A 115 -18.19 -28.57 -2.26
N PRO A 116 -18.10 -29.42 -1.21
CA PRO A 116 -16.98 -29.41 -0.28
C PRO A 116 -15.61 -29.62 -0.96
N GLY A 117 -14.56 -29.30 -0.22
CA GLY A 117 -13.18 -29.42 -0.68
C GLY A 117 -12.68 -28.22 -1.48
N GLY A 118 -11.35 -28.13 -1.63
CA GLY A 118 -10.68 -27.05 -2.35
C GLY A 118 -10.87 -25.65 -1.74
N GLY A 119 -11.26 -25.56 -0.47
CA GLY A 119 -11.48 -24.30 0.23
C GLY A 119 -12.74 -23.52 -0.22
N ARG A 120 -13.63 -24.13 -1.00
CA ARG A 120 -14.75 -23.42 -1.66
C ARG A 120 -15.79 -22.90 -0.67
N ILE A 121 -16.16 -23.70 0.34
CA ILE A 121 -17.14 -23.29 1.35
C ILE A 121 -16.57 -22.11 2.16
N GLN A 122 -15.30 -22.17 2.58
CA GLN A 122 -14.65 -21.05 3.26
C GLN A 122 -14.59 -19.78 2.40
N ALA A 123 -14.31 -19.92 1.09
CA ALA A 123 -14.34 -18.77 0.18
C ALA A 123 -15.73 -18.14 0.12
N CYS A 124 -16.78 -18.95 0.00
CA CYS A 124 -18.15 -18.46 0.03
C CYS A 124 -18.51 -17.78 1.36
N LEU A 125 -18.15 -18.39 2.50
CA LEU A 125 -18.40 -17.79 3.82
C LEU A 125 -17.71 -16.41 3.92
N ARG A 126 -16.44 -16.29 3.49
CA ARG A 126 -15.73 -15.00 3.47
C ARG A 126 -16.38 -13.97 2.55
N ASP A 127 -16.82 -14.38 1.36
CA ASP A 127 -17.52 -13.51 0.41
C ASP A 127 -18.89 -13.04 0.94
N LYS A 128 -19.42 -13.72 1.97
CA LYS A 128 -20.73 -13.46 2.59
C LYS A 128 -20.63 -13.10 4.07
N ARG A 129 -19.46 -12.61 4.51
CA ARG A 129 -19.13 -12.31 5.92
C ARG A 129 -20.24 -11.56 6.69
N GLN A 130 -20.83 -10.53 6.08
CA GLN A 130 -21.90 -9.73 6.69
C GLN A 130 -23.21 -10.50 6.98
N GLN A 131 -23.36 -11.72 6.44
CA GLN A 131 -24.54 -12.58 6.61
C GLN A 131 -24.26 -13.74 7.59
N LEU A 132 -23.05 -13.82 8.15
CA LEU A 132 -22.66 -14.90 9.04
C LEU A 132 -23.03 -14.59 10.49
N SER A 133 -23.18 -15.65 11.29
CA SER A 133 -23.20 -15.53 12.74
C SER A 133 -21.84 -15.06 13.26
N TRP A 134 -21.85 -14.32 14.38
CA TRP A 134 -20.62 -13.86 15.03
C TRP A 134 -19.67 -15.02 15.36
N SER A 135 -20.20 -16.15 15.83
CA SER A 135 -19.40 -17.35 16.11
C SER A 135 -18.71 -17.94 14.88
N CYS A 136 -19.39 -17.93 13.73
CA CYS A 136 -18.76 -18.40 12.50
C CYS A 136 -17.70 -17.41 12.01
N GLU A 137 -17.99 -16.11 12.08
CA GLU A 137 -17.03 -15.08 11.68
C GLU A 137 -15.74 -15.14 12.53
N GLU A 138 -15.86 -15.27 13.85
CA GLU A 138 -14.72 -15.39 14.77
C GLU A 138 -13.81 -16.57 14.39
N GLU A 139 -14.40 -17.76 14.20
CA GLU A 139 -13.64 -18.96 13.82
C GLU A 139 -13.06 -18.87 12.40
N LEU A 140 -13.78 -18.25 11.47
CA LEU A 140 -13.31 -18.04 10.11
C LEU A 140 -12.10 -17.09 10.11
N PHE A 141 -12.15 -16.04 10.91
CA PHE A 141 -11.05 -15.11 11.11
C PHE A 141 -9.85 -15.78 11.80
N ARG A 142 -10.07 -16.60 12.83
CA ARG A 142 -9.01 -17.43 13.44
C ARG A 142 -8.27 -18.26 12.38
N GLN A 143 -9.01 -18.88 11.46
CA GLN A 143 -8.41 -19.65 10.37
C GLN A 143 -7.62 -18.76 9.38
N GLU A 144 -8.09 -17.55 9.10
CA GLU A 144 -7.36 -16.60 8.25
C GLU A 144 -6.04 -16.17 8.88
N LEU A 145 -6.01 -15.95 10.19
CA LEU A 145 -4.78 -15.69 10.94
C LEU A 145 -3.80 -16.87 10.85
N GLU A 146 -4.28 -18.11 10.98
CA GLU A 146 -3.47 -19.31 10.75
C GLU A 146 -2.91 -19.40 9.33
N SER A 147 -3.69 -18.92 8.35
CA SER A 147 -3.37 -18.99 6.93
C SER A 147 -2.51 -17.81 6.45
N ALA A 148 -2.33 -16.77 7.28
CA ALA A 148 -1.59 -15.56 6.95
C ALA A 148 -0.12 -15.85 6.61
N ASP A 149 0.52 -16.75 7.36
CA ASP A 149 1.94 -17.08 7.25
C ASP A 149 2.32 -17.90 6.00
N ASP A 150 1.51 -18.88 5.59
CA ASP A 150 1.92 -19.83 4.54
C ASP A 150 0.92 -19.83 3.39
N ILE A 151 1.39 -19.51 2.18
CA ILE A 151 0.57 -19.48 0.97
C ILE A 151 -0.19 -20.79 0.76
N ARG A 152 0.36 -21.94 1.15
CA ARG A 152 -0.27 -23.25 0.94
C ARG A 152 -1.56 -23.43 1.74
N LEU A 153 -1.74 -22.66 2.82
CA LEU A 153 -2.97 -22.62 3.60
C LEU A 153 -4.02 -21.69 2.96
N SER A 154 -3.59 -20.76 2.10
CA SER A 154 -4.47 -19.91 1.30
C SER A 154 -4.87 -20.62 0.00
N VAL A 155 -5.72 -21.65 0.07
CA VAL A 155 -5.99 -22.59 -1.05
C VAL A 155 -6.33 -21.89 -2.37
N ARG A 156 -7.22 -20.89 -2.35
CA ARG A 156 -7.63 -20.13 -3.54
C ARG A 156 -6.44 -19.38 -4.15
N LEU A 157 -5.77 -18.54 -3.35
CA LEU A 157 -4.55 -17.81 -3.73
C LEU A 157 -3.48 -18.76 -4.29
N PHE A 158 -3.16 -19.84 -3.57
CA PHE A 158 -2.15 -20.80 -4.00
C PHE A 158 -2.51 -21.43 -5.34
N SER A 159 -3.77 -21.89 -5.51
CA SER A 159 -4.21 -22.53 -6.75
C SER A 159 -4.07 -21.63 -7.98
N LYS A 160 -4.37 -20.33 -7.84
CA LYS A 160 -4.27 -19.33 -8.91
C LYS A 160 -2.82 -18.92 -9.18
N CYS A 161 -1.98 -18.92 -8.16
CA CYS A 161 -0.61 -18.45 -8.23
C CYS A 161 0.45 -19.54 -8.44
N ILE A 162 0.10 -20.83 -8.54
CA ILE A 162 1.09 -21.90 -8.79
C ILE A 162 1.96 -21.64 -10.02
N PRO A 163 1.41 -21.26 -11.21
CA PRO A 163 2.23 -21.01 -12.40
C PRO A 163 3.22 -19.86 -12.18
N ASP A 164 2.74 -18.74 -11.63
CA ASP A 164 3.57 -17.57 -11.35
C ASP A 164 4.62 -17.85 -10.26
N LYS A 165 4.25 -18.58 -9.20
CA LYS A 165 5.20 -19.04 -8.18
C LYS A 165 6.31 -19.88 -8.79
N ARG A 166 6.00 -20.80 -9.72
CA ARG A 166 7.02 -21.62 -10.40
C ARG A 166 7.96 -20.78 -11.27
N LYS A 167 7.44 -19.69 -11.84
CA LYS A 167 8.19 -18.77 -12.72
C LYS A 167 9.09 -17.80 -11.93
N PHE A 168 8.53 -17.13 -10.92
CA PHE A 168 9.20 -16.03 -10.22
C PHE A 168 9.76 -16.43 -8.85
N CYS A 169 9.13 -17.39 -8.15
CA CYS A 169 9.40 -17.73 -6.75
C CYS A 169 9.74 -19.22 -6.56
N LYS A 170 10.51 -19.80 -7.50
CA LYS A 170 10.81 -21.24 -7.53
C LYS A 170 11.54 -21.72 -6.28
N ASP A 171 12.58 -20.98 -5.89
CA ASP A 171 13.51 -21.35 -4.81
C ASP A 171 13.10 -20.80 -3.44
N ILE A 172 11.97 -20.09 -3.37
CA ILE A 172 11.43 -19.56 -2.12
C ILE A 172 10.67 -20.67 -1.39
N GLU A 173 11.23 -21.07 -0.24
CA GLU A 173 10.58 -21.97 0.69
C GLU A 173 9.31 -21.34 1.28
N PRO A 174 8.20 -22.10 1.39
CA PRO A 174 7.00 -21.65 2.07
C PRO A 174 7.19 -21.37 3.57
N GLY A 175 6.21 -20.66 4.15
CA GLY A 175 6.19 -20.22 5.55
C GLY A 175 6.79 -18.83 5.77
N HIS A 176 6.48 -18.20 6.91
CA HIS A 176 6.91 -16.85 7.29
C HIS A 176 6.60 -15.78 6.23
N ALA A 177 5.45 -15.91 5.56
CA ALA A 177 4.99 -15.10 4.44
C ALA A 177 5.92 -15.03 3.21
N ARG A 178 7.07 -15.72 3.19
CA ARG A 178 8.13 -15.57 2.16
C ARG A 178 7.62 -15.73 0.73
N THR A 179 6.79 -16.75 0.47
CA THR A 179 6.24 -16.95 -0.88
C THR A 179 5.21 -15.88 -1.26
N LYS A 180 4.43 -15.38 -0.29
CA LYS A 180 3.46 -14.29 -0.53
C LYS A 180 4.22 -13.00 -0.84
N ASP A 181 5.23 -12.66 -0.05
CA ASP A 181 6.12 -11.52 -0.28
C ASP A 181 6.78 -11.55 -1.66
N CYS A 182 7.34 -12.69 -2.06
CA CYS A 182 7.95 -12.81 -3.40
C CYS A 182 6.94 -12.58 -4.53
N LEU A 183 5.71 -13.12 -4.40
CA LEU A 183 4.67 -12.87 -5.41
C LEU A 183 4.24 -11.40 -5.42
N GLU A 184 4.14 -10.77 -4.26
CA GLU A 184 3.85 -9.33 -4.12
C GLU A 184 4.95 -8.46 -4.74
N GLU A 185 6.22 -8.82 -4.60
CA GLU A 185 7.35 -8.11 -5.25
C GLU A 185 7.28 -8.18 -6.79
N HIS A 186 6.71 -9.26 -7.33
CA HIS A 186 6.49 -9.46 -8.77
C HIS A 186 5.06 -9.13 -9.23
N ARG A 187 4.26 -8.44 -8.41
CA ARG A 187 2.82 -8.22 -8.61
C ARG A 187 2.45 -7.76 -10.03
N ASP A 188 3.22 -6.86 -10.62
CA ASP A 188 2.94 -6.30 -11.94
C ASP A 188 3.28 -7.26 -13.10
N GLU A 189 4.06 -8.32 -12.83
CA GLU A 189 4.50 -9.34 -13.78
C GLU A 189 3.66 -10.64 -13.71
N LEU A 190 2.76 -10.75 -12.73
CA LEU A 190 1.93 -11.93 -12.50
C LEU A 190 0.81 -12.07 -13.56
N SER A 191 0.32 -13.30 -13.73
CA SER A 191 -0.93 -13.55 -14.43
C SER A 191 -2.10 -12.75 -13.82
N GLY A 192 -3.07 -12.35 -14.63
CA GLY A 192 -4.24 -11.57 -14.16
C GLY A 192 -4.95 -12.25 -12.98
N SER A 193 -5.14 -13.57 -13.05
CA SER A 193 -5.79 -14.34 -11.99
C SER A 193 -4.98 -14.46 -10.70
N CYS A 194 -3.65 -14.49 -10.76
CA CYS A 194 -2.83 -14.49 -9.54
C CYS A 194 -2.73 -13.08 -8.95
N ARG A 195 -2.58 -12.06 -9.80
CA ARG A 195 -2.54 -10.65 -9.39
C ARG A 195 -3.81 -10.24 -8.64
N GLU A 196 -4.98 -10.65 -9.11
CA GLU A 196 -6.26 -10.39 -8.42
C GLU A 196 -6.28 -10.97 -6.99
N GLU A 197 -5.78 -12.19 -6.79
CA GLU A 197 -5.73 -12.81 -5.46
C GLU A 197 -4.67 -12.16 -4.55
N ILE A 198 -3.54 -11.73 -5.12
CA ILE A 198 -2.52 -10.96 -4.39
C ILE A 198 -3.06 -9.58 -4.01
N ASP A 199 -3.76 -8.90 -4.90
CA ASP A 199 -4.43 -7.62 -4.64
C ASP A 199 -5.43 -7.77 -3.49
N GLN A 200 -6.30 -8.76 -3.56
CA GLN A 200 -7.29 -9.00 -2.51
C GLN A 200 -6.61 -9.30 -1.16
N MET A 201 -5.50 -10.05 -1.17
CA MET A 201 -4.73 -10.30 0.03
C MET A 201 -4.13 -9.01 0.61
N ILE A 202 -3.57 -8.12 -0.22
CA ILE A 202 -3.05 -6.83 0.22
C ILE A 202 -4.20 -5.94 0.75
N GLU A 203 -5.32 -5.86 0.03
CA GLU A 203 -6.52 -5.12 0.46
C GLU A 203 -7.02 -5.58 1.84
N ASN A 204 -7.06 -6.90 2.08
CA ASN A 204 -7.45 -7.44 3.38
C ASN A 204 -6.45 -7.07 4.47
N ARG A 205 -5.14 -7.10 4.18
CA ARG A 205 -4.09 -6.75 5.15
C ARG A 205 -4.06 -5.27 5.52
N VAL A 206 -4.33 -4.37 4.56
CA VAL A 206 -4.37 -2.93 4.86
C VAL A 206 -5.60 -2.55 5.68
N ARG A 207 -6.69 -3.31 5.56
CA ARG A 207 -7.89 -3.17 6.39
C ARG A 207 -7.74 -3.79 7.76
N ASP A 208 -7.08 -4.95 7.83
CA ASP A 208 -6.80 -5.63 9.08
C ASP A 208 -5.34 -6.12 9.13
N PHE A 209 -4.51 -5.36 9.86
CA PHE A 209 -3.09 -5.63 9.99
C PHE A 209 -2.79 -7.02 10.58
N ARG A 210 -3.74 -7.63 11.32
CA ARG A 210 -3.56 -8.96 11.93
C ARG A 210 -3.45 -10.06 10.88
N LEU A 211 -3.98 -9.82 9.67
CA LEU A 211 -3.85 -10.71 8.51
C LEU A 211 -2.46 -10.61 7.84
N ASP A 212 -1.64 -9.63 8.23
CA ASP A 212 -0.23 -9.58 7.89
C ASP A 212 0.61 -10.16 9.03
N SER A 213 0.95 -11.43 8.89
CA SER A 213 1.81 -12.13 9.84
C SER A 213 3.17 -11.47 10.05
N LYS A 214 3.76 -10.90 8.98
CA LYS A 214 5.11 -10.34 9.01
C LYS A 214 5.10 -8.96 9.66
N LEU A 215 4.12 -8.13 9.33
CA LEU A 215 3.91 -6.86 10.01
C LEU A 215 3.62 -7.07 11.49
N ARG A 216 2.71 -7.99 11.84
CA ARG A 216 2.40 -8.30 13.25
C ARG A 216 3.62 -8.76 14.04
N ASP A 217 4.40 -9.69 13.49
CA ASP A 217 5.59 -10.21 14.15
C ASP A 217 6.72 -9.17 14.22
N ALA A 218 6.95 -8.39 13.15
CA ALA A 218 8.05 -7.43 13.10
C ALA A 218 7.78 -6.14 13.89
N CYS A 219 6.51 -5.69 13.91
CA CYS A 219 6.09 -4.43 14.53
C CYS A 219 5.41 -4.60 15.90
N GLU A 220 5.43 -5.79 16.52
CA GLU A 220 4.74 -6.06 17.80
C GLU A 220 5.04 -5.00 18.87
N SER A 221 6.33 -4.67 19.03
CA SER A 221 6.78 -3.67 20.00
C SER A 221 6.30 -2.26 19.64
N GLU A 222 6.45 -1.85 18.40
CA GLU A 222 6.02 -0.53 17.91
C GLU A 222 4.50 -0.34 18.01
N ILE A 223 3.72 -1.37 17.65
CA ILE A 223 2.26 -1.33 17.77
C ILE A 223 1.87 -1.09 19.24
N SER A 224 2.51 -1.81 20.17
CA SER A 224 2.21 -1.69 21.60
C SER A 224 2.68 -0.37 22.26
N SER A 225 3.74 0.25 21.75
CA SER A 225 4.38 1.42 22.37
C SER A 225 4.09 2.75 21.68
N ILE A 226 3.84 2.74 20.37
CA ILE A 226 3.59 3.93 19.54
C ILE A 226 2.08 4.06 19.27
N CYS A 227 1.45 2.98 18.82
CA CYS A 227 0.06 3.03 18.32
C CYS A 227 -1.00 2.69 19.38
N ASN A 228 -0.60 2.11 20.51
CA ASN A 228 -1.54 1.66 21.55
C ASN A 228 -2.14 2.80 22.39
N TYR A 229 -1.74 4.06 22.14
CA TYR A 229 -2.28 5.24 22.81
C TYR A 229 -3.68 5.64 22.30
N PHE A 230 -4.12 5.11 21.15
CA PHE A 230 -5.46 5.35 20.59
C PHE A 230 -6.56 4.46 21.20
N ARG A 231 -6.39 3.95 22.43
CA ARG A 231 -7.29 3.02 23.12
C ARG A 231 -8.60 3.63 23.64
N ASP A 232 -8.73 4.95 23.64
CA ASP A 232 -9.83 5.64 24.32
C ASP A 232 -10.95 6.09 23.37
N VAL A 233 -11.59 5.18 22.62
CA VAL A 233 -12.96 5.38 22.09
C VAL A 233 -13.63 4.01 21.91
N ASP A 234 -14.86 3.88 22.39
CA ASP A 234 -15.73 2.68 22.47
C ASP A 234 -16.12 2.00 21.13
N ASP A 235 -15.29 2.03 20.07
CA ASP A 235 -15.64 1.52 18.75
C ASP A 235 -14.62 0.50 18.22
N ILE A 236 -14.91 -0.78 18.45
CA ILE A 236 -14.05 -1.94 18.15
C ILE A 236 -13.84 -2.14 16.63
N ASP A 237 -14.75 -1.64 15.79
CA ASP A 237 -14.77 -1.94 14.36
C ASP A 237 -13.89 -1.00 13.51
N THR A 238 -13.41 0.11 14.10
CA THR A 238 -12.58 1.11 13.37
C THR A 238 -11.08 1.00 13.72
N TYR A 239 -10.67 0.02 14.52
CA TYR A 239 -9.31 -0.05 15.09
C TYR A 239 -8.25 -0.56 14.09
N ASP A 240 -8.57 -1.54 13.26
CA ASP A 240 -7.50 -2.33 12.60
C ASP A 240 -6.84 -1.63 11.40
N SER A 241 -7.55 -0.78 10.66
CA SER A 241 -6.96 0.06 9.60
C SER A 241 -6.13 1.22 10.17
N THR A 242 -6.38 1.62 11.41
CA THR A 242 -5.67 2.74 12.06
C THR A 242 -4.24 2.38 12.43
N ILE A 243 -3.92 1.10 12.65
CA ILE A 243 -2.57 0.68 13.04
C ILE A 243 -1.57 0.90 11.92
N ILE A 244 -1.90 0.51 10.69
CA ILE A 244 -1.01 0.75 9.55
C ILE A 244 -0.80 2.26 9.33
N ASN A 245 -1.87 3.06 9.40
CA ASN A 245 -1.76 4.51 9.28
C ASN A 245 -0.91 5.14 10.40
N CYS A 246 -1.13 4.73 11.65
CA CYS A 246 -0.32 5.14 12.78
C CYS A 246 1.16 4.81 12.56
N LEU A 247 1.48 3.58 12.16
CA LEU A 247 2.85 3.18 11.87
C LEU A 247 3.46 4.02 10.73
N GLN A 248 2.68 4.39 9.71
CA GLN A 248 3.14 5.26 8.62
C GLN A 248 3.39 6.70 9.08
N ASP A 249 2.55 7.24 9.95
CA ASP A 249 2.69 8.58 10.52
C ASP A 249 3.94 8.68 11.41
N PHE A 250 4.16 7.66 12.23
CA PHE A 250 5.32 7.56 13.13
C PHE A 250 6.51 6.79 12.54
N ARG A 251 6.57 6.62 11.20
CA ARG A 251 7.62 5.81 10.53
C ARG A 251 9.06 6.23 10.86
N GLN A 252 9.27 7.50 11.22
CA GLN A 252 10.60 8.02 11.58
C GLN A 252 11.03 7.63 13.00
N GLU A 253 10.07 7.22 13.85
CA GLU A 253 10.30 6.80 15.24
C GLU A 253 10.48 5.29 15.37
N ILE A 254 10.14 4.52 14.33
CA ILE A 254 10.30 3.07 14.27
C ILE A 254 11.78 2.69 14.25
N LYS A 255 12.22 2.02 15.32
CA LYS A 255 13.61 1.59 15.49
C LYS A 255 13.87 0.20 14.91
N ASN A 256 12.88 -0.68 14.93
CA ASN A 256 13.02 -2.01 14.34
C ASN A 256 13.11 -1.89 12.81
N THR A 257 14.24 -2.30 12.24
CA THR A 257 14.49 -2.25 10.80
C THR A 257 13.50 -3.08 9.98
N GLU A 258 13.13 -4.27 10.47
CA GLU A 258 12.16 -5.13 9.77
C GLU A 258 10.77 -4.49 9.78
N CYS A 259 10.35 -3.93 10.91
CA CYS A 259 9.11 -3.18 11.00
C CYS A 259 9.13 -1.95 10.07
N SER A 260 10.19 -1.15 10.10
CA SER A 260 10.36 0.01 9.23
C SER A 260 10.28 -0.36 7.75
N GLN A 261 10.85 -1.51 7.36
CA GLN A 261 10.74 -2.03 5.99
C GLN A 261 9.30 -2.45 5.64
N GLN A 262 8.57 -3.10 6.54
CA GLN A 262 7.16 -3.46 6.31
C GLN A 262 6.29 -2.21 6.16
N VAL A 263 6.46 -1.22 7.04
CA VAL A 263 5.72 0.05 6.96
C VAL A 263 6.06 0.78 5.67
N LYS A 264 7.34 0.84 5.28
CA LYS A 264 7.75 1.43 4.00
C LYS A 264 7.10 0.71 2.81
N LYS A 265 7.00 -0.62 2.83
CA LYS A 265 6.32 -1.42 1.79
C LYS A 265 4.85 -0.98 1.65
N TYR A 266 4.14 -0.75 2.76
CA TYR A 266 2.76 -0.28 2.71
C TYR A 266 2.61 1.13 2.16
N VAL A 267 3.50 2.07 2.49
CA VAL A 267 3.49 3.41 1.85
C VAL A 267 3.73 3.30 0.33
N ILE A 268 4.63 2.40 -0.09
CA ILE A 268 4.87 2.15 -1.52
C ILE A 268 3.61 1.61 -2.19
N LEU A 269 2.93 0.63 -1.59
CA LEU A 269 1.69 0.08 -2.13
C LEU A 269 0.56 1.13 -2.18
N ALA A 270 0.36 1.90 -1.11
CA ALA A 270 -0.61 3.00 -1.05
C ALA A 270 -0.39 4.04 -2.16
N SER A 271 0.86 4.39 -2.45
CA SER A 271 1.17 5.33 -3.55
C SER A 271 0.90 4.78 -4.96
N GLN A 272 0.74 3.46 -5.10
CA GLN A 272 0.49 2.79 -6.37
C GLN A 272 -0.99 2.53 -6.64
N ASP A 273 -1.76 2.25 -5.61
CA ASP A 273 -3.16 1.90 -5.76
C ASP A 273 -3.93 2.40 -4.54
N ILE A 274 -4.93 3.23 -4.80
CA ILE A 274 -5.81 3.76 -3.76
C ILE A 274 -6.44 2.65 -2.92
N ARG A 275 -6.64 1.44 -3.47
CA ARG A 275 -7.20 0.30 -2.71
C ARG A 275 -6.31 -0.15 -1.55
N PHE A 276 -5.02 0.16 -1.60
CA PHE A 276 -4.05 -0.16 -0.55
C PHE A 276 -3.89 0.99 0.47
N ASP A 277 -4.67 2.05 0.32
CA ASP A 277 -4.79 3.17 1.24
C ASP A 277 -6.23 3.26 1.74
N VAL A 278 -6.51 2.68 2.91
CA VAL A 278 -7.88 2.60 3.43
C VAL A 278 -8.46 3.98 3.67
N SER A 279 -7.68 4.90 4.25
CA SER A 279 -8.09 6.27 4.55
C SER A 279 -8.49 7.01 3.28
N LEU A 280 -7.63 6.99 2.26
CA LEU A 280 -7.90 7.67 1.00
C LEU A 280 -9.04 7.00 0.23
N ALA A 281 -9.10 5.66 0.20
CA ALA A 281 -10.16 4.93 -0.48
C ALA A 281 -11.56 5.23 0.07
N GLU A 282 -11.67 5.37 1.39
CA GLU A 282 -12.93 5.66 2.07
C GLU A 282 -13.30 7.14 1.94
N ALA A 283 -12.36 8.04 2.20
CA ALA A 283 -12.56 9.49 2.06
C ALA A 283 -13.00 9.88 0.64
N CYS A 284 -12.45 9.21 -0.38
CA CYS A 284 -12.71 9.48 -1.79
C CYS A 284 -13.68 8.51 -2.46
N TYR A 285 -14.43 7.68 -1.71
CA TYR A 285 -15.28 6.65 -2.31
C TYR A 285 -16.28 7.23 -3.33
N ASP A 286 -17.10 8.21 -2.92
CA ASP A 286 -18.12 8.82 -3.76
C ASP A 286 -17.52 9.64 -4.92
N ASP A 287 -16.47 10.41 -4.63
CA ASP A 287 -15.78 11.23 -5.63
C ASP A 287 -15.14 10.35 -6.73
N ARG A 288 -14.56 9.21 -6.34
CA ARG A 288 -14.03 8.23 -7.29
C ARG A 288 -15.12 7.69 -8.21
N GLN A 289 -16.31 7.36 -7.69
CA GLN A 289 -17.42 6.89 -8.52
C GLN A 289 -17.89 7.98 -9.49
N ARG A 290 -17.94 9.23 -9.02
CA ARG A 290 -18.43 10.37 -9.79
C ARG A 290 -17.46 10.80 -10.90
N PHE A 291 -16.16 10.82 -10.62
CA PHE A 291 -15.17 11.45 -11.49
C PHE A 291 -14.15 10.47 -12.12
N CYS A 292 -13.95 9.29 -11.54
CA CYS A 292 -12.87 8.37 -11.89
C CYS A 292 -13.32 6.90 -12.03
N SER A 293 -14.62 6.63 -12.22
CA SER A 293 -15.18 5.26 -12.24
C SER A 293 -14.67 4.37 -13.38
N THR A 294 -14.22 4.95 -14.49
CA THR A 294 -13.65 4.21 -15.63
C THR A 294 -12.15 4.01 -15.53
N VAL A 295 -11.50 4.52 -14.49
CA VAL A 295 -10.05 4.46 -14.31
C VAL A 295 -9.67 3.13 -13.66
N GLN A 296 -8.85 2.35 -14.36
CA GLN A 296 -8.35 1.09 -13.81
C GLN A 296 -7.42 1.33 -12.62
N PRO A 297 -7.56 0.55 -11.52
CA PRO A 297 -6.71 0.68 -10.34
C PRO A 297 -5.25 0.29 -10.65
N GLY A 298 -4.34 0.65 -9.75
CA GLY A 298 -2.90 0.45 -9.89
C GLY A 298 -2.18 1.56 -10.69
N SER A 299 -0.85 1.53 -10.63
CA SER A 299 0.05 2.48 -11.28
C SER A 299 -0.26 3.97 -11.01
N ALA A 300 -0.74 4.27 -9.79
CA ALA A 300 -1.22 5.57 -9.31
C ALA A 300 -2.32 6.21 -10.17
N ARG A 301 -2.98 5.46 -11.07
CA ARG A 301 -3.92 6.03 -12.05
C ARG A 301 -5.12 6.71 -11.41
N VAL A 302 -5.72 6.07 -10.40
CA VAL A 302 -6.89 6.62 -9.70
C VAL A 302 -6.49 7.83 -8.86
N ILE A 303 -5.35 7.77 -8.17
CA ILE A 303 -4.82 8.90 -7.39
C ILE A 303 -4.60 10.11 -8.31
N ARG A 304 -3.92 9.92 -9.45
CA ARG A 304 -3.70 10.98 -10.45
C ARG A 304 -5.02 11.51 -11.04
N CYS A 305 -6.02 10.66 -11.24
CA CYS A 305 -7.34 11.11 -11.67
C CYS A 305 -7.97 12.04 -10.62
N LEU A 306 -7.94 11.67 -9.34
CA LEU A 306 -8.44 12.49 -8.25
C LEU A 306 -7.66 13.81 -8.13
N THR A 307 -6.33 13.80 -8.20
CA THR A 307 -5.48 15.01 -8.22
C THR A 307 -5.89 15.97 -9.35
N ASN A 308 -6.19 15.45 -10.55
CA ASN A 308 -6.65 16.27 -11.67
C ASN A 308 -8.08 16.82 -11.51
N GLN A 309 -8.87 16.27 -10.59
CA GLN A 309 -10.23 16.71 -10.28
C GLN A 309 -10.33 17.44 -8.94
N ARG A 310 -9.20 17.82 -8.32
CA ARG A 310 -9.09 18.35 -6.94
C ARG A 310 -10.19 19.36 -6.59
N ASP A 311 -10.42 20.34 -7.46
CA ASP A 311 -11.38 21.43 -7.21
C ASP A 311 -12.83 20.96 -7.09
N LYS A 312 -13.16 19.80 -7.67
CA LYS A 312 -14.48 19.19 -7.71
C LYS A 312 -14.70 18.14 -6.62
N LEU A 313 -13.66 17.74 -5.91
CA LEU A 313 -13.73 16.73 -4.85
C LEU A 313 -14.47 17.26 -3.63
N SER A 314 -15.05 16.36 -2.84
CA SER A 314 -15.54 16.69 -1.50
C SER A 314 -14.40 17.21 -0.60
N PRO A 315 -14.69 18.03 0.42
CA PRO A 315 -13.66 18.55 1.33
C PRO A 315 -12.86 17.43 2.02
N VAL A 316 -13.51 16.33 2.40
CA VAL A 316 -12.87 15.19 3.07
C VAL A 316 -11.90 14.49 2.10
N CYS A 317 -12.36 14.09 0.92
CA CYS A 317 -11.48 13.49 -0.10
C CYS A 317 -10.32 14.39 -0.47
N ARG A 318 -10.57 15.69 -0.65
CA ARG A 318 -9.54 16.68 -1.02
C ARG A 318 -8.47 16.83 0.06
N ALA A 319 -8.86 16.90 1.33
CA ALA A 319 -7.95 17.00 2.46
C ALA A 319 -7.12 15.71 2.60
N THR A 320 -7.77 14.55 2.60
CA THR A 320 -7.06 13.26 2.71
C THR A 320 -6.11 13.03 1.53
N LEU A 321 -6.53 13.33 0.30
CA LEU A 321 -5.64 13.26 -0.87
C LEU A 321 -4.42 14.17 -0.71
N PHE A 322 -4.61 15.39 -0.22
CA PHE A 322 -3.51 16.32 0.01
C PHE A 322 -2.53 15.81 1.07
N ASP A 323 -3.03 15.24 2.17
CA ASP A 323 -2.19 14.66 3.21
C ASP A 323 -1.35 13.48 2.68
N GLU A 324 -1.93 12.64 1.82
CA GLU A 324 -1.20 11.57 1.13
C GLU A 324 -0.13 12.11 0.17
N GLU A 325 -0.44 13.13 -0.63
CA GLU A 325 0.55 13.75 -1.53
C GLU A 325 1.71 14.38 -0.75
N VAL A 326 1.42 15.01 0.39
CA VAL A 326 2.43 15.52 1.32
C VAL A 326 3.29 14.37 1.86
N ARG A 327 2.70 13.24 2.25
CA ARG A 327 3.43 12.04 2.69
C ARG A 327 4.32 11.49 1.58
N PHE A 328 3.79 11.36 0.37
CA PHE A 328 4.50 10.82 -0.79
C PHE A 328 5.64 11.73 -1.27
N SER A 329 5.58 13.04 -1.01
CA SER A 329 6.64 13.98 -1.40
C SER A 329 8.00 13.71 -0.74
N GLU A 330 8.04 12.95 0.37
CA GLU A 330 9.27 12.65 1.09
C GLU A 330 10.23 11.75 0.31
N ASN A 331 9.74 10.88 -0.56
CA ASN A 331 10.58 9.84 -1.13
C ASN A 331 10.17 9.51 -2.57
N ILE A 332 11.16 9.38 -3.44
CA ILE A 332 10.95 8.91 -4.81
C ILE A 332 10.26 7.54 -4.82
N ASP A 333 10.48 6.71 -3.80
CA ASP A 333 9.81 5.41 -3.65
C ASP A 333 8.28 5.51 -3.56
N PHE A 334 7.74 6.65 -3.14
CA PHE A 334 6.31 6.92 -2.99
C PHE A 334 5.76 7.75 -4.15
N GLN A 335 6.58 8.05 -5.16
CA GLN A 335 6.20 8.81 -6.34
C GLN A 335 6.18 7.88 -7.54
N TYR A 336 5.24 6.91 -7.56
CA TYR A 336 5.28 5.79 -8.51
C TYR A 336 5.48 6.21 -9.97
N PRO A 337 4.69 7.12 -10.59
CA PRO A 337 4.87 7.50 -12.00
C PRO A 337 6.29 8.02 -12.29
N MET A 338 6.79 8.89 -11.42
CA MET A 338 8.12 9.47 -11.54
C MET A 338 9.22 8.44 -11.32
N LYS A 339 9.11 7.58 -10.31
CA LYS A 339 10.08 6.50 -10.05
C LYS A 339 10.20 5.59 -11.25
N GLU A 340 9.07 5.17 -11.81
CA GLU A 340 9.03 4.28 -12.97
C GLU A 340 9.69 4.91 -14.19
N ALA A 341 9.37 6.17 -14.50
CA ALA A 341 9.97 6.89 -15.61
C ALA A 341 11.47 7.16 -15.41
N CYS A 342 11.94 7.29 -14.17
CA CYS A 342 13.31 7.68 -13.81
C CYS A 342 14.22 6.52 -13.37
N ARG A 343 13.83 5.24 -13.54
CA ARG A 343 14.64 4.08 -13.11
C ARG A 343 16.08 4.12 -13.67
N SER A 344 16.24 4.50 -14.93
CA SER A 344 17.53 4.61 -15.62
C SER A 344 18.38 5.75 -15.05
N GLU A 345 17.78 6.92 -14.88
CA GLU A 345 18.42 8.13 -14.37
C GLU A 345 18.84 7.97 -12.91
N LEU A 346 18.02 7.31 -12.09
CA LEU A 346 18.36 6.96 -10.71
C LEU A 346 19.63 6.10 -10.67
N THR A 347 19.72 5.08 -11.54
CA THR A 347 20.90 4.20 -11.62
C THR A 347 22.13 4.93 -12.17
N LYS A 348 21.95 5.82 -13.15
CA LYS A 348 23.05 6.49 -13.84
C LYS A 348 23.61 7.69 -13.09
N PHE A 349 22.75 8.52 -12.50
CA PHE A 349 23.11 9.80 -11.90
C PHE A 349 23.03 9.81 -10.37
N CYS A 350 22.20 8.95 -9.77
CA CYS A 350 21.83 9.04 -8.35
C CYS A 350 22.04 7.73 -7.57
N LYS A 351 22.87 6.81 -8.08
CA LYS A 351 23.05 5.46 -7.53
C LYS A 351 23.37 5.42 -6.03
N ASP A 352 24.26 6.31 -5.58
CA ASP A 352 24.74 6.37 -4.20
C ASP A 352 23.95 7.37 -3.33
N VAL A 353 22.89 7.97 -3.89
CA VAL A 353 22.05 8.92 -3.16
C VAL A 353 21.01 8.15 -2.34
N PRO A 354 21.03 8.25 -1.00
CA PRO A 354 20.08 7.48 -0.21
C PRO A 354 18.66 8.00 -0.42
N HIS A 355 17.71 7.08 -0.54
CA HIS A 355 16.29 7.39 -0.69
C HIS A 355 15.73 8.07 0.58
N GLY A 356 14.58 8.74 0.44
CA GLY A 356 13.96 9.54 1.51
C GLY A 356 14.56 10.95 1.68
N ASN A 357 13.84 11.79 2.42
CA ASN A 357 14.09 13.23 2.56
C ASN A 357 14.20 13.98 1.21
N ALA A 358 13.52 13.47 0.18
CA ALA A 358 13.53 13.91 -1.21
C ALA A 358 14.93 14.06 -1.82
N ARG A 359 15.94 13.35 -1.30
CA ARG A 359 17.33 13.44 -1.77
C ARG A 359 17.51 12.91 -3.19
N ALA A 360 16.92 11.75 -3.49
CA ALA A 360 16.96 11.18 -4.83
C ALA A 360 16.20 12.06 -5.84
N ILE A 361 15.04 12.60 -5.44
CA ILE A 361 14.28 13.57 -6.25
C ILE A 361 15.15 14.79 -6.57
N ARG A 362 15.81 15.36 -5.55
CA ARG A 362 16.72 16.49 -5.72
C ARG A 362 17.86 16.18 -6.69
N CYS A 363 18.48 15.01 -6.55
CA CYS A 363 19.54 14.57 -7.46
C CYS A 363 19.03 14.49 -8.91
N LEU A 364 17.84 13.93 -9.14
CA LEU A 364 17.25 13.87 -10.47
C LEU A 364 17.03 15.28 -11.05
N GLN A 365 16.47 16.20 -10.27
CA GLN A 365 16.26 17.58 -10.69
C GLN A 365 17.57 18.30 -11.04
N ASP A 366 18.63 18.13 -10.24
CA ASP A 366 19.95 18.72 -10.52
C ASP A 366 20.59 18.18 -11.82
N ASN A 367 20.20 16.99 -12.27
CA ASN A 367 20.71 16.33 -13.45
C ASN A 367 19.79 16.43 -14.68
N LYS A 368 18.55 16.96 -14.54
CA LYS A 368 17.48 16.91 -15.57
C LYS A 368 17.84 17.56 -16.91
N ASN A 369 18.83 18.45 -16.93
CA ASN A 369 19.29 19.17 -18.12
C ASN A 369 20.53 18.54 -18.77
N LYS A 370 21.05 17.42 -18.24
CA LYS A 370 22.17 16.71 -18.88
C LYS A 370 21.69 16.07 -20.18
N LYS A 371 22.55 16.08 -21.21
CA LYS A 371 22.24 15.53 -22.54
C LYS A 371 21.82 14.05 -22.50
N GLU A 372 22.35 13.30 -21.54
CA GLU A 372 22.08 11.87 -21.39
C GLU A 372 20.86 11.57 -20.49
N PHE A 373 20.12 12.59 -20.09
CA PHE A 373 18.93 12.47 -19.26
C PHE A 373 17.72 12.11 -20.14
N GLY A 374 17.00 11.04 -19.80
CA GLY A 374 15.88 10.55 -20.59
C GLY A 374 14.69 11.50 -20.63
N LYS A 375 14.05 11.58 -21.80
CA LYS A 375 12.87 12.45 -22.02
C LYS A 375 11.71 12.09 -21.08
N ALA A 376 11.41 10.81 -20.91
CA ALA A 376 10.30 10.36 -20.06
C ALA A 376 10.47 10.79 -18.59
N CYS A 377 11.66 10.57 -18.01
CA CYS A 377 11.98 11.04 -16.66
C CYS A 377 11.93 12.57 -16.57
N LYS A 378 12.42 13.29 -17.60
CA LYS A 378 12.38 14.77 -17.63
C LYS A 378 10.94 15.29 -17.60
N GLU A 379 10.05 14.69 -18.38
CA GLU A 379 8.63 15.06 -18.43
C GLU A 379 7.92 14.82 -17.09
N GLU A 380 8.14 13.67 -16.45
CA GLU A 380 7.59 13.37 -15.12
C GLU A 380 8.15 14.30 -14.03
N LEU A 381 9.45 14.63 -14.08
CA LEU A 381 10.05 15.61 -13.17
C LEU A 381 9.46 17.01 -13.37
N MET A 382 9.25 17.45 -14.60
CA MET A 382 8.64 18.74 -14.89
C MET A 382 7.17 18.79 -14.42
N ALA A 383 6.44 17.67 -14.55
CA ALA A 383 5.09 17.56 -14.02
C ALA A 383 5.08 17.60 -12.48
N TYR A 384 6.00 16.88 -11.84
CA TYR A 384 6.19 16.90 -10.40
C TYR A 384 6.55 18.31 -9.90
N GLU A 385 7.51 19.00 -10.55
CA GLU A 385 7.89 20.38 -10.23
C GLU A 385 6.70 21.33 -10.28
N ALA A 386 5.88 21.26 -11.34
CA ALA A 386 4.69 22.08 -11.47
C ALA A 386 3.62 21.78 -10.40
N GLU A 387 3.52 20.52 -9.93
CA GLU A 387 2.59 20.17 -8.85
C GLU A 387 3.07 20.69 -7.50
N ILE A 388 4.34 20.48 -7.15
CA ILE A 388 4.88 20.92 -5.85
C ILE A 388 4.98 22.44 -5.73
N SER A 389 4.97 23.17 -6.85
CA SER A 389 4.88 24.63 -6.89
C SER A 389 3.51 25.17 -6.48
N LYS A 390 2.44 24.35 -6.52
CA LYS A 390 1.09 24.80 -6.14
C LYS A 390 0.98 25.08 -4.64
N ASP A 391 1.72 24.35 -3.83
CA ASP A 391 1.70 24.48 -2.38
C ASP A 391 3.04 24.06 -1.77
N TYR A 392 3.59 24.94 -0.93
CA TYR A 392 4.88 24.72 -0.25
C TYR A 392 4.94 23.41 0.55
N ARG A 393 3.78 22.91 1.03
CA ARG A 393 3.68 21.66 1.80
C ARG A 393 3.90 20.41 0.94
N LEU A 394 3.64 20.49 -0.36
CA LEU A 394 3.87 19.41 -1.33
C LEU A 394 5.35 19.26 -1.67
N ASN A 395 6.18 20.27 -1.37
CA ASN A 395 7.63 20.17 -1.46
C ASN A 395 8.21 19.77 -0.10
N TYR A 396 8.53 18.48 0.09
CA TYR A 396 9.02 17.95 1.37
C TYR A 396 10.15 18.77 1.99
N ARG A 397 11.18 19.13 1.21
CA ARG A 397 12.38 19.82 1.74
C ARG A 397 12.03 21.23 2.19
N LEU A 398 11.23 21.93 1.41
CA LEU A 398 10.79 23.28 1.73
C LEU A 398 9.82 23.25 2.92
N LYS A 399 8.81 22.37 2.93
CA LYS A 399 7.94 22.13 4.10
C LYS A 399 8.75 21.91 5.38
N LYS A 400 9.69 20.96 5.35
CA LYS A 400 10.49 20.55 6.51
C LYS A 400 11.42 21.66 6.99
N ASN A 401 12.14 22.30 6.07
CA ASN A 401 13.18 23.26 6.44
C ASN A 401 12.62 24.65 6.74
N CYS A 402 11.48 25.02 6.16
CA CYS A 402 10.87 26.35 6.30
C CYS A 402 9.66 26.39 7.24
N GLU A 403 9.30 25.29 7.93
CA GLU A 403 8.08 25.23 8.74
C GLU A 403 7.99 26.36 9.78
N SER A 404 9.08 26.60 10.50
CA SER A 404 9.18 27.64 11.53
C SER A 404 9.14 29.04 10.92
N ASP A 405 9.80 29.23 9.78
CA ASP A 405 9.90 30.52 9.10
C ASP A 405 8.56 30.92 8.47
N VAL A 406 7.83 29.98 7.85
CA VAL A 406 6.47 30.21 7.33
C VAL A 406 5.54 30.69 8.44
N LYS A 407 5.57 30.04 9.62
CA LYS A 407 4.74 30.42 10.77
C LYS A 407 5.04 31.84 11.30
N LYS A 408 6.30 32.29 11.18
CA LYS A 408 6.76 33.58 11.74
C LYS A 408 6.67 34.74 10.75
N ILE A 409 7.08 34.49 9.50
CA ILE A 409 7.28 35.52 8.46
C ILE A 409 6.06 35.63 7.57
N CYS A 410 5.42 34.50 7.27
CA CYS A 410 4.26 34.42 6.37
C CYS A 410 2.97 33.98 7.09
N PRO A 411 2.63 34.52 8.29
CA PRO A 411 1.42 34.12 8.99
C PRO A 411 0.19 34.55 8.19
N ASN A 412 -0.84 33.70 8.15
CA ASN A 412 -2.14 33.98 7.51
C ASN A 412 -2.10 34.23 5.98
N VAL A 413 -0.98 33.98 5.31
CA VAL A 413 -0.89 34.05 3.83
C VAL A 413 -1.76 32.98 3.17
N CYS A 414 -1.90 31.85 3.84
CA CYS A 414 -2.75 30.75 3.43
C CYS A 414 -3.41 30.11 4.65
N SER A 415 -4.74 30.00 4.63
CA SER A 415 -5.53 29.37 5.69
C SER A 415 -6.39 28.29 5.04
N THR A 416 -5.85 27.08 4.87
CA THR A 416 -6.59 25.98 4.22
C THR A 416 -6.62 24.74 5.12
N ALA A 417 -7.74 24.58 5.83
CA ALA A 417 -8.07 23.40 6.62
C ALA A 417 -8.82 22.33 5.79
N ASP A 418 -9.13 22.61 4.53
CA ASP A 418 -9.99 21.84 3.63
C ASP A 418 -9.24 21.11 2.51
N GLY A 419 -7.90 21.05 2.57
CA GLY A 419 -7.07 20.47 1.51
C GLY A 419 -6.90 21.35 0.26
N SER A 420 -7.34 22.61 0.30
CA SER A 420 -7.09 23.56 -0.77
C SER A 420 -5.61 23.99 -0.82
N VAL A 421 -5.08 24.16 -2.04
CA VAL A 421 -3.69 24.57 -2.27
C VAL A 421 -3.53 26.08 -2.10
N CYS A 422 -2.37 26.51 -1.61
CA CYS A 422 -2.08 27.92 -1.36
C CYS A 422 -1.79 28.76 -2.63
N GLY A 423 -1.74 28.13 -3.82
CA GLY A 423 -1.56 28.82 -5.11
C GLY A 423 -0.26 29.61 -5.20
N GLY A 424 0.83 29.09 -4.65
CA GLY A 424 2.15 29.76 -4.65
C GLY A 424 2.31 30.96 -3.70
N LYS A 425 1.24 31.43 -3.03
CA LYS A 425 1.30 32.65 -2.18
C LYS A 425 2.32 32.57 -1.04
N VAL A 426 2.42 31.41 -0.38
CA VAL A 426 3.41 31.21 0.70
C VAL A 426 4.83 31.20 0.14
N LEU A 427 5.03 30.61 -1.03
CA LEU A 427 6.33 30.58 -1.70
C LEU A 427 6.76 31.99 -2.11
N ARG A 428 5.85 32.77 -2.68
CA ARG A 428 6.07 34.19 -2.97
C ARG A 428 6.45 34.99 -1.73
N CYS A 429 5.71 34.81 -0.64
CA CYS A 429 6.03 35.47 0.63
C CYS A 429 7.43 35.11 1.16
N LEU A 430 7.85 33.84 1.04
CA LEU A 430 9.18 33.40 1.46
C LEU A 430 10.28 34.04 0.58
N THR A 431 10.08 34.10 -0.73
CA THR A 431 10.99 34.76 -1.68
C THR A 431 11.10 36.26 -1.41
N ASP A 432 9.97 36.96 -1.25
CA ASP A 432 9.95 38.40 -0.96
C ASP A 432 10.60 38.74 0.40
N ASN A 433 10.69 37.77 1.32
CA ASN A 433 11.27 37.95 2.66
C ASN A 433 12.52 37.09 2.90
N ILE A 434 13.25 36.71 1.84
CA ILE A 434 14.41 35.81 1.92
C ILE A 434 15.48 36.29 2.90
N GLU A 435 15.65 37.61 3.03
CA GLU A 435 16.60 38.24 3.97
C GLU A 435 16.18 38.05 5.44
N SER A 436 14.89 37.89 5.71
CA SER A 436 14.34 37.68 7.07
C SER A 436 14.37 36.21 7.51
N ILE A 437 14.62 35.28 6.58
CA ILE A 437 14.70 33.85 6.87
C ILE A 437 16.05 33.56 7.50
N ASN A 438 16.08 33.23 8.79
CA ASN A 438 17.34 32.99 9.52
C ASN A 438 17.91 31.59 9.31
N ALA A 439 17.07 30.59 9.03
CA ALA A 439 17.51 29.22 8.80
C ALA A 439 18.18 29.08 7.42
N GLU A 440 19.48 28.79 7.41
CA GLU A 440 20.24 28.58 6.16
C GLU A 440 19.65 27.45 5.32
N ALA A 441 19.17 26.39 5.97
CA ALA A 441 18.50 25.28 5.29
C ALA A 441 17.23 25.73 4.57
N CYS A 442 16.40 26.59 5.18
CA CYS A 442 15.22 27.14 4.52
C CYS A 442 15.62 28.03 3.35
N ARG A 443 16.54 29.00 3.55
CA ARG A 443 17.01 29.89 2.49
C ARG A 443 17.48 29.13 1.25
N LYS A 444 18.26 28.05 1.43
CA LYS A 444 18.72 27.20 0.33
C LYS A 444 17.58 26.56 -0.47
N GLU A 445 16.52 26.13 0.19
CA GLU A 445 15.36 25.54 -0.51
C GLU A 445 14.51 26.63 -1.19
N VAL A 446 14.40 27.83 -0.62
CA VAL A 446 13.73 28.98 -1.27
C VAL A 446 14.51 29.42 -2.52
N TYR A 447 15.83 29.60 -2.44
CA TYR A 447 16.65 29.90 -3.62
C TYR A 447 16.56 28.83 -4.70
N TYR A 448 16.43 27.57 -4.29
CA TYR A 448 16.24 26.52 -5.27
C TYR A 448 14.87 26.58 -5.94
N TYR A 449 13.83 26.90 -5.18
CA TYR A 449 12.51 27.13 -5.73
C TYR A 449 12.50 28.30 -6.73
N GLU A 450 13.12 29.43 -6.40
CA GLU A 450 13.29 30.56 -7.34
C GLU A 450 14.01 30.14 -8.62
N LYS A 451 15.06 29.32 -8.51
CA LYS A 451 15.73 28.74 -9.68
C LYS A 451 14.76 27.91 -10.53
N MET A 452 13.89 27.12 -9.90
CA MET A 452 12.89 26.33 -10.61
C MET A 452 11.86 27.21 -11.34
N GLU A 453 11.46 28.34 -10.76
CA GLU A 453 10.58 29.33 -11.41
C GLU A 453 11.23 29.92 -12.65
N VAL A 454 12.47 30.39 -12.55
CA VAL A 454 13.23 30.95 -13.68
C VAL A 454 13.50 29.91 -14.78
N GLU A 455 13.70 28.65 -14.41
CA GLU A 455 13.86 27.57 -15.38
C GLU A 455 12.56 27.27 -16.13
N ASN A 456 11.40 27.43 -15.50
CA ASN A 456 10.11 27.09 -16.12
C ASN A 456 8.98 27.93 -15.52
N TYR A 457 8.39 28.80 -16.35
CA TYR A 457 7.28 29.68 -15.98
C TYR A 457 6.09 28.95 -15.31
N LYS A 458 5.90 27.65 -15.60
CA LYS A 458 4.83 26.84 -14.97
C LYS A 458 5.04 26.59 -13.48
N ASN A 459 6.26 26.75 -12.99
CA ASN A 459 6.60 26.58 -11.58
C ASN A 459 6.29 27.81 -10.75
N ASP A 460 6.07 28.98 -11.36
CA ASP A 460 5.50 30.16 -10.72
C ASP A 460 4.01 30.21 -11.03
N ILE A 461 3.18 29.87 -10.04
CA ILE A 461 1.72 29.76 -10.23
C ILE A 461 1.10 31.13 -10.53
N ILE A 462 1.61 32.20 -9.91
CA ILE A 462 1.07 33.56 -10.03
C ILE A 462 1.40 34.09 -11.43
N LEU A 463 2.65 33.94 -11.86
CA LEU A 463 3.08 34.32 -13.20
C LEU A 463 2.40 33.46 -14.27
N ALA A 464 2.30 32.14 -14.08
CA ALA A 464 1.63 31.25 -15.04
C ALA A 464 0.15 31.62 -15.23
N GLU A 465 -0.54 32.04 -14.17
CA GLU A 465 -1.90 32.56 -14.26
C GLU A 465 -1.96 33.90 -15.01
N ALA A 466 -1.09 34.85 -14.66
CA ALA A 466 -1.02 36.17 -15.30
C ALA A 466 -0.66 36.09 -16.79
N CYS A 467 0.22 35.17 -17.17
CA CYS A 467 0.78 35.04 -18.51
C CYS A 467 0.08 34.01 -19.40
N ARG A 468 -0.93 33.27 -18.92
CA ARG A 468 -1.55 32.16 -19.66
C ARG A 468 -1.97 32.53 -21.08
N ALA A 469 -2.75 33.60 -21.23
CA ALA A 469 -3.25 34.04 -22.53
C ALA A 469 -2.14 34.58 -23.44
N ASP A 470 -1.12 35.22 -22.87
CA ASP A 470 0.02 35.74 -23.63
C ASP A 470 0.90 34.59 -24.13
N VAL A 471 1.15 33.56 -23.31
CA VAL A 471 1.89 32.36 -23.71
C VAL A 471 1.14 31.62 -24.83
N GLU A 472 -0.16 31.41 -24.69
CA GLU A 472 -0.99 30.77 -25.74
C GLU A 472 -0.97 31.55 -27.06
N LYS A 473 -0.93 32.88 -27.00
CA LYS A 473 -0.96 33.72 -28.20
C LYS A 473 0.41 33.91 -28.85
N LEU A 474 1.47 34.03 -28.06
CA LEU A 474 2.79 34.49 -28.50
C LEU A 474 3.85 33.40 -28.46
N CYS A 475 3.71 32.42 -27.56
CA CYS A 475 4.73 31.41 -27.24
C CYS A 475 4.22 29.97 -27.32
N ALA A 476 3.08 29.70 -27.97
CA ALA A 476 2.45 28.37 -28.01
C ALA A 476 3.36 27.24 -28.51
N ASN A 477 4.28 27.56 -29.45
CA ASN A 477 5.21 26.60 -30.03
C ASN A 477 6.54 26.50 -29.27
N VAL A 478 6.68 27.19 -28.13
CA VAL A 478 7.88 27.17 -27.32
C VAL A 478 7.76 26.08 -26.27
N GLU A 479 8.66 25.11 -26.31
CA GLU A 479 8.73 24.06 -25.30
C GLU A 479 9.08 24.68 -23.93
N ALA A 480 8.27 24.38 -22.91
CA ALA A 480 8.52 24.82 -21.54
C ALA A 480 9.83 24.25 -20.98
N GLY A 481 10.38 24.90 -19.94
CA GLY A 481 11.66 24.54 -19.35
C GLY A 481 12.87 25.28 -19.96
N GLU A 482 14.00 25.19 -19.26
CA GLU A 482 15.28 25.82 -19.62
C GLU A 482 15.17 27.34 -19.91
N GLY A 483 14.21 28.03 -19.29
CA GLY A 483 13.97 29.46 -19.44
C GLY A 483 13.43 29.87 -20.82
N ARG A 484 13.10 28.93 -21.71
CA ARG A 484 12.71 29.24 -23.10
C ARG A 484 11.46 30.10 -23.19
N VAL A 485 10.46 29.84 -22.34
CA VAL A 485 9.21 30.61 -22.34
C VAL A 485 9.45 32.00 -21.76
N HIS A 486 10.22 32.16 -20.68
CA HIS A 486 10.63 33.48 -20.17
C HIS A 486 11.34 34.30 -21.25
N LYS A 487 12.27 33.68 -21.98
CA LYS A 487 12.92 34.34 -23.13
C LYS A 487 11.91 34.79 -24.18
N CYS A 488 10.97 33.93 -24.56
CA CYS A 488 9.91 34.28 -25.51
C CYS A 488 9.02 35.44 -25.03
N LEU A 489 8.65 35.45 -23.75
CA LEU A 489 7.88 36.52 -23.13
C LEU A 489 8.67 37.85 -23.16
N ARG A 490 9.95 37.83 -22.79
CA ARG A 490 10.84 39.01 -22.83
C ARG A 490 11.05 39.54 -24.24
N ASP A 491 11.23 38.67 -25.23
CA ASP A 491 11.34 39.05 -26.65
C ASP A 491 10.05 39.73 -27.15
N ASN A 492 8.90 39.42 -26.53
CA ASN A 492 7.60 40.00 -26.84
C ASN A 492 7.10 41.02 -25.80
N ARG A 493 7.97 41.56 -24.93
CA ARG A 493 7.62 42.40 -23.77
C ARG A 493 6.63 43.55 -24.05
N LYS A 494 6.68 44.15 -25.24
CA LYS A 494 5.77 45.25 -25.66
C LYS A 494 4.35 44.78 -26.02
N LYS A 495 4.17 43.49 -26.30
CA LYS A 495 2.92 42.86 -26.71
C LYS A 495 2.24 42.08 -25.59
N LEU A 496 2.93 41.88 -24.47
CA LEU A 496 2.39 41.24 -23.28
C LEU A 496 1.26 42.08 -22.67
N SER A 497 0.29 41.41 -22.07
CA SER A 497 -0.66 42.05 -21.17
C SER A 497 0.07 42.74 -20.02
N GLU A 498 -0.57 43.75 -19.43
CA GLU A 498 0.01 44.48 -18.30
C GLU A 498 0.32 43.56 -17.12
N LYS A 499 -0.57 42.61 -16.82
CA LYS A 499 -0.39 41.62 -15.75
C LYS A 499 0.82 40.72 -16.01
N CYS A 500 0.89 40.08 -17.17
CA CYS A 500 2.02 39.20 -17.49
C CYS A 500 3.35 39.95 -17.49
N ARG A 501 3.36 41.18 -18.05
CA ARG A 501 4.56 42.01 -18.08
C ARG A 501 5.03 42.41 -16.69
N ALA A 502 4.10 42.67 -15.77
CA ALA A 502 4.43 43.03 -14.39
C ALA A 502 5.04 41.83 -13.64
N GLU A 503 4.48 40.63 -13.78
CA GLU A 503 5.02 39.44 -13.12
C GLU A 503 6.40 39.03 -13.69
N GLU A 504 6.57 39.03 -15.01
CA GLU A 504 7.86 38.69 -15.64
C GLU A 504 8.98 39.67 -15.24
N LEU A 505 8.62 40.92 -14.93
CA LEU A 505 9.56 41.94 -14.47
C LEU A 505 10.15 41.64 -13.09
N LEU A 506 9.38 41.00 -12.21
CA LEU A 506 9.83 40.63 -10.87
C LEU A 506 10.93 39.56 -10.89
N LEU A 507 11.14 38.88 -12.01
CA LEU A 507 12.22 37.91 -12.20
C LEU A 507 13.52 38.54 -12.77
N GLU A 508 13.50 39.83 -13.12
CA GLU A 508 14.68 40.59 -13.60
C GLU A 508 15.38 41.39 -12.49
N GLU A 509 14.68 41.61 -11.36
CA GLU A 509 15.16 42.30 -10.16
C GLU A 509 15.81 41.32 -9.17
#